data_AF-A0A948UDC7-F1
#
_entry.id   AF-A0A948UDC7-F1
#
_cell.length_a   1.000
_cell.length_b   1.000
_cell.length_c   1.000
_cell.angle_alpha   90.00
_cell.angle_beta   90.00
_cell.angle_gamma   90.00
#
_symmetry.space_group_name_H-M   'P 1'
#
loop_
_entity.id
_entity.type
_entity.pdbx_description
1 polymer ?
#
loop_
_entity_poly.entity_id
_entity_poly.type
_entity_poly.pdbx_seq_one_letter_code
_entity_poly.pdbx_strand_id
1 'polypeptide(L)' 'MSRVCQVCGRGPKSSQSRSHSNIATKRTQNINLQVAAIKGKRTRVCANCLKSIAKKRNA' A
#
# COMPACT_ATOMS: atom_id res chain seq x y z
N MET A 1 13.72 4.93 1.47
CA MET A 1 12.34 5.47 1.21
C MET A 1 11.30 4.63 1.95
N SER A 2 10.61 5.20 2.94
CA SER A 2 9.57 4.50 3.70
C SER A 2 8.40 4.10 2.78
N ARG A 3 8.11 2.79 2.62
CA ARG A 3 6.96 2.30 1.80
C ARG A 3 5.63 2.49 2.54
N VAL A 4 5.30 3.74 2.88
CA VAL A 4 4.12 4.10 3.67
C VAL A 4 3.19 4.96 2.84
N CYS A 5 1.88 4.72 2.96
CA CYS A 5 0.86 5.57 2.38
C CYS A 5 0.73 6.86 3.21
N GLN A 6 0.85 8.02 2.56
CA GLN A 6 0.75 9.33 3.22
C GLN A 6 -0.69 9.74 3.60
N VAL A 7 -1.70 9.01 3.11
CA VAL A 7 -3.12 9.29 3.39
C VAL A 7 -3.64 8.46 4.57
N CYS A 8 -3.37 7.16 4.59
CA CYS A 8 -3.87 6.24 5.61
C CYS A 8 -2.80 5.68 6.56
N GLY A 9 -1.53 6.06 6.39
CA GLY A 9 -0.43 5.60 7.25
C GLY A 9 -0.07 4.11 7.11
N ARG A 10 -0.75 3.36 6.24
CA ARG A 10 -0.46 1.93 6.06
C ARG A 10 0.95 1.72 5.50
N GLY A 11 1.72 0.86 6.17
CA GLY A 11 3.08 0.46 5.79
C GLY A 11 3.20 -1.04 5.50
N PRO A 12 4.39 -1.51 5.09
CA PRO A 12 4.63 -2.92 4.85
C PRO A 12 4.49 -3.71 6.16
N LYS A 13 3.93 -4.93 6.05
CA LYS A 13 3.81 -5.85 7.20
C LYS A 13 4.80 -6.99 7.06
N SER A 14 5.34 -7.48 8.17
CA SER A 14 6.08 -8.74 8.21
C SER A 14 5.11 -9.91 8.10
N SER A 15 5.42 -10.88 7.25
CA SER A 15 4.68 -12.15 7.17
C SER A 15 5.63 -13.31 6.93
N GLN A 16 5.10 -14.54 6.93
CA GLN A 16 5.86 -15.74 6.66
C GLN A 16 5.33 -16.40 5.39
N SER A 17 6.21 -16.86 4.52
CA SER A 17 5.87 -17.80 3.46
C SER A 17 6.04 -19.21 4.01
N ARG A 18 5.13 -20.12 3.69
CA ARG A 18 5.23 -21.55 4.03
C ARG A 18 5.47 -22.33 2.74
N SER A 19 6.44 -23.24 2.75
CA SER A 19 6.63 -24.20 1.65
C SER A 19 5.62 -25.35 1.76
N HIS A 20 5.60 -26.22 0.75
CA HIS A 20 4.83 -27.47 0.78
C HIS A 20 5.17 -28.34 2.01
N SER A 21 6.43 -28.31 2.45
CA SER A 21 6.91 -28.98 3.66
C SER A 21 6.78 -28.13 4.94
N ASN A 22 5.95 -27.09 4.93
CA ASN A 22 5.68 -26.17 6.06
C ASN A 22 6.87 -25.35 6.61
N ILE A 23 7.97 -25.26 5.85
CA ILE A 23 9.14 -24.46 6.24
C ILE A 23 8.76 -22.97 6.18
N ALA A 24 8.92 -22.26 7.30
CA ALA A 24 8.64 -20.82 7.37
C ALA A 24 9.85 -19.99 6.94
N THR A 25 9.65 -19.11 5.96
CA THR A 25 10.61 -18.06 5.60
C THR A 25 10.00 -16.69 5.86
N LYS A 26 10.77 -15.77 6.47
CA LYS A 26 10.33 -14.39 6.70
C LYS A 26 10.24 -13.65 5.36
N ARG A 27 9.13 -12.95 5.13
CA ARG A 27 8.92 -12.07 3.97
C ARG A 27 8.26 -10.77 4.40
N THR A 28 8.34 -9.78 3.52
CA THR A 28 7.65 -8.50 3.69
C THR A 28 6.46 -8.42 2.73
N GLN A 29 5.29 -8.08 3.23
CA GLN A 29 4.11 -7.77 2.44
C GLN A 29 4.10 -6.27 2.15
N ASN A 30 4.53 -5.92 0.95
CA ASN A 30 4.47 -4.54 0.48
C ASN A 30 3.05 -4.16 0.08
N ILE A 31 2.69 -2.91 0.37
CA ILE A 31 1.44 -2.34 -0.11
C ILE A 31 1.65 -1.83 -1.53
N ASN A 32 0.64 -1.99 -2.39
CA ASN A 32 0.62 -1.36 -3.69
C ASN A 32 0.49 0.17 -3.53
N LEU A 33 1.64 0.84 -3.54
CA LEU A 33 1.78 2.29 -3.46
C LEU A 33 1.95 2.85 -4.86
N GLN A 34 1.15 3.86 -5.15
CA GLN A 34 1.11 4.57 -6.41
C GLN A 34 1.46 6.04 -6.16
N VAL A 35 2.13 6.67 -7.10
CA VAL A 35 2.43 8.11 -7.04
C VAL A 35 1.28 8.84 -7.71
N ALA A 36 0.57 9.67 -6.95
CA ALA A 36 -0.55 10.45 -7.46
C ALA A 36 -0.43 11.91 -7.02
N ALA A 37 -0.97 12.82 -7.84
CA ALA A 37 -1.10 14.22 -7.49
C ALA A 37 -2.40 14.42 -6.68
N ILE A 38 -2.28 14.64 -5.38
CA ILE A 38 -3.40 15.02 -4.52
C ILE A 38 -3.20 16.48 -4.12
N LYS A 39 -4.18 17.35 -4.43
CA LYS A 39 -4.15 18.79 -4.13
C LYS A 39 -2.86 19.48 -4.64
N GLY A 40 -2.43 19.16 -5.86
CA GLY A 40 -1.24 19.74 -6.49
C GLY A 40 0.12 19.22 -5.98
N LYS A 41 0.14 18.31 -4.99
CA LYS A 41 1.38 17.70 -4.47
C LYS A 41 1.50 16.24 -4.92
N ARG A 42 2.71 15.84 -5.31
CA ARG A 42 3.04 14.44 -5.60
C ARG A 42 3.13 13.67 -4.30
N THR A 43 2.21 12.73 -4.10
CA THR A 43 2.03 11.99 -2.84
C THR A 43 2.02 10.49 -3.14
N ARG A 44 2.60 9.68 -2.25
CA ARG A 44 2.53 8.22 -2.33
C ARG A 44 1.28 7.70 -1.62
N VAL A 45 0.40 7.08 -2.39
CA VAL A 45 -0.96 6.74 -1.98
C VAL A 45 -1.19 5.26 -2.28
N CYS A 46 -1.85 4.53 -1.38
CA CYS A 46 -2.20 3.15 -1.66
C CYS A 46 -3.38 3.07 -2.64
N ALA A 47 -3.45 1.99 -3.41
CA ALA A 47 -4.51 1.77 -4.40
C ALA A 47 -5.93 1.90 -3.80
N ASN A 48 -6.14 1.47 -2.55
CA ASN A 48 -7.43 1.60 -1.88
C ASN A 48 -7.82 3.07 -1.66
N CYS A 49 -6.90 3.90 -1.17
CA CYS A 49 -7.17 5.33 -0.99
C CYS A 49 -7.42 6.03 -2.33
N LEU A 50 -6.71 5.64 -3.39
CA LEU A 50 -6.98 6.16 -4.74
C LEU A 50 -8.38 5.80 -5.22
N LYS A 51 -8.80 4.55 -5.04
CA LYS A 51 -10.16 4.10 -5.37
C LYS A 51 -11.23 4.91 -4.62
N SER A 52 -11.02 5.16 -3.32
CA SER A 52 -11.95 5.96 -2.51
C SER A 52 -12.02 7.42 -2.97
N ILE A 53 -10.87 8.04 -3.30
CA ILE A 53 -10.82 9.42 -3.80
C ILE A 53 -11.53 9.51 -5.16
N ALA A 54 -11.29 8.57 -6.06
CA ALA A 54 -11.95 8.53 -7.37
C ALA A 54 -13.48 8.39 -7.23
N LYS A 55 -13.96 7.52 -6.33
CA LYS A 55 -15.40 7.37 -6.08
C LYS A 55 -16.06 8.66 -5.58
N LYS A 56 -15.39 9.40 -4.69
CA LYS A 56 -15.90 10.70 -4.18
C LYS A 56 -15.96 11.82 -5.23
N ARG A 57 -15.29 11.68 -6.38
CA ARG A 57 -15.36 12.67 -7.47
C ARG A 57 -16.55 12.46 -8.40
N ASN A 58 -17.11 11.25 -8.41
CA ASN A 58 -18.19 10.84 -9.30
C ASN A 58 -19.55 10.73 -8.58
N ALA A 59 -19.61 11.17 -7.32
CA ALA A 59 -20.80 11.23 -6.49
C ALA A 59 -21.05 12.69 -6.12
#